data_AF-D0WCC4-F1
#
_entry.id   AF-D0WCC4-F1
#
_cell.length_a   1.000
_cell.length_b   1.000
_cell.length_c   1.000
_cell.angle_alpha   90.00
_cell.angle_beta   90.00
_cell.angle_gamma   90.00
#
_symmetry.space_group_name_H-M   'P 1'
#
loop_
_entity.id
_entity.type
_entity.pdbx_description
1 polymer ?
#
loop_
_entity_poly.entity_id
_entity_poly.type
_entity_poly.pdbx_seq_one_letter_code
_entity_poly.pdbx_strand_id
1 'polypeptide(L)'
;MGNPKVPPYGFSEEKIGWILVLDKEGRLKTVVPNLTADKKPQSKLMSVPRPEKRTSGIKPNFLWDKTAYALGVEANKNKAEAKEKPFTSSEKTFDAFKQYHLDLLQNSDDEGLQALCRFLQNWLPENFAAENLPAEILDANIAFSLGIM
;
A
#
# COMPACT_ATOMS: atom_id res chain seq x y z
N MET A 1 7.03 30.86 -17.33
CA MET A 1 5.84 30.71 -16.48
C MET A 1 5.41 29.26 -16.54
N GLY A 2 5.73 28.45 -15.52
CA GLY A 2 5.25 27.08 -15.45
C GLY A 2 3.88 27.10 -14.79
N ASN A 3 2.83 26.71 -15.51
CA ASN A 3 1.53 26.52 -14.87
C ASN A 3 1.70 25.47 -13.76
N PRO A 4 1.30 25.75 -12.51
CA PRO A 4 1.19 24.69 -11.53
C PRO A 4 0.19 23.67 -12.11
N LYS A 5 0.67 22.46 -12.40
CA LYS A 5 -0.23 21.33 -12.67
C LYS A 5 -0.98 21.05 -11.37
N VAL A 6 -2.11 21.72 -11.20
CA VAL A 6 -3.06 21.39 -10.15
C VAL A 6 -3.54 19.97 -10.46
N PRO A 7 -3.44 19.01 -9.52
CA PRO A 7 -3.95 17.67 -9.73
C PRO A 7 -5.43 17.73 -10.13
N PRO A 8 -5.91 16.79 -10.98
CA PRO A 8 -7.33 16.68 -11.27
C PRO A 8 -8.16 16.66 -9.98
N TYR A 9 -9.36 17.26 -10.02
CA TYR A 9 -10.25 17.23 -8.87
C TYR A 9 -10.49 15.78 -8.41
N GLY A 10 -10.35 15.53 -7.11
CA GLY A 10 -10.42 14.18 -6.54
C GLY A 10 -9.07 13.45 -6.41
N PHE A 11 -7.97 14.01 -6.93
CA PHE A 11 -6.62 13.44 -6.84
C PHE A 11 -5.67 14.34 -6.05
N SER A 12 -4.54 13.77 -5.60
CA SER A 12 -3.38 14.49 -5.06
C SER A 12 -2.08 13.82 -5.50
N GLU A 13 -0.97 14.55 -5.41
CA GLU A 13 0.37 14.00 -5.61
C GLU A 13 0.92 13.52 -4.27
N GLU A 14 1.09 12.21 -4.13
CA GLU A 14 1.56 11.59 -2.90
C GLU A 14 2.84 10.80 -3.13
N LYS A 15 3.69 10.73 -2.11
CA LYS A 15 4.89 9.91 -2.13
C LYS A 15 4.50 8.44 -1.97
N ILE A 16 4.60 7.67 -3.05
CA ILE A 16 4.41 6.21 -3.05
C ILE A 16 5.78 5.57 -3.17
N GLY A 17 6.21 4.85 -2.13
CA GLY A 17 7.55 4.29 -2.04
C GLY A 17 7.70 2.93 -2.71
N TRP A 18 6.61 2.18 -2.83
CA TRP A 18 6.63 0.80 -3.32
C TRP A 18 5.36 0.46 -4.10
N ILE A 19 5.49 -0.44 -5.07
CA ILE A 19 4.39 -1.04 -5.80
C ILE A 19 4.37 -2.54 -5.53
N LEU A 20 3.24 -3.05 -5.05
CA LEU A 20 2.98 -4.48 -4.94
C LEU A 20 2.44 -4.97 -6.27
N VAL A 21 3.13 -5.93 -6.87
CA VAL A 21 2.72 -6.55 -8.13
C VAL A 21 1.97 -7.83 -7.80
N LEU A 22 0.69 -7.86 -8.12
CA LEU A 22 -0.19 -9.00 -7.90
C LEU A 22 -0.36 -9.81 -9.18
N ASP A 23 -0.58 -11.11 -9.07
CA ASP A 23 -1.17 -11.88 -10.18
C ASP A 23 -2.70 -11.77 -10.19
N LYS A 24 -3.33 -12.35 -11.21
CA LYS A 24 -4.80 -12.34 -11.36
C LYS A 24 -5.54 -13.10 -10.24
N GLU A 25 -4.86 -14.01 -9.55
CA GLU A 25 -5.38 -14.70 -8.39
C GLU A 25 -5.23 -13.89 -7.09
N GLY A 26 -4.61 -12.71 -7.14
CA GLY A 26 -4.35 -11.85 -5.99
C GLY A 26 -3.17 -12.30 -5.14
N ARG A 27 -2.28 -13.15 -5.66
CA ARG A 27 -1.04 -13.52 -4.98
C ARG A 27 0.03 -12.46 -5.25
N LEU A 28 0.83 -12.17 -4.23
CA LEU A 28 1.95 -11.25 -4.37
C LEU A 28 3.04 -11.91 -5.22
N LYS A 29 3.34 -11.35 -6.40
CA LYS A 29 4.43 -11.82 -7.27
C LYS A 29 5.76 -11.20 -6.86
N THR A 30 5.76 -9.90 -6.62
CA THR A 30 6.96 -9.14 -6.27
C THR A 30 6.60 -7.77 -5.70
N VAL A 31 7.58 -7.11 -5.09
CA VAL A 31 7.50 -5.72 -4.64
C VAL A 31 8.57 -4.90 -5.35
N VAL A 32 8.18 -3.78 -5.94
CA VAL A 32 9.08 -2.93 -6.73
C VAL A 32 9.26 -1.59 -6.02
N PRO A 33 10.50 -1.15 -5.72
CA PRO A 33 10.74 0.19 -5.21
C PRO A 33 10.32 1.23 -6.23
N ASN A 34 9.48 2.18 -5.81
CA ASN A 34 9.07 3.32 -6.62
C ASN A 34 9.86 4.56 -6.21
N LEU A 35 11.16 4.56 -6.52
CA LEU A 35 12.10 5.59 -6.08
C LEU A 35 12.63 6.46 -7.23
N THR A 36 12.96 7.71 -6.95
CA THR A 36 13.62 8.61 -7.89
C THR A 36 15.02 8.10 -8.24
N ALA A 37 15.54 8.49 -9.41
CA ALA A 37 16.87 8.12 -9.88
C ALA A 37 17.98 9.06 -9.35
N ASP A 38 17.70 9.85 -8.32
CA ASP A 38 18.63 10.81 -7.74
C ASP A 38 19.76 10.10 -6.97
N LYS A 39 20.84 10.83 -6.69
CA LYS A 39 21.95 10.34 -5.83
C LYS A 39 21.48 9.83 -4.47
N LYS A 40 20.37 10.37 -3.95
CA LYS A 40 19.65 9.87 -2.77
C LYS A 40 18.23 9.52 -3.22
N PRO A 41 17.95 8.25 -3.57
CA PRO A 41 16.62 7.84 -4.01
C PRO A 41 15.56 8.20 -2.98
N GLN A 42 14.45 8.76 -3.43
CA GLN A 42 13.28 9.10 -2.60
C GLN A 42 12.03 8.50 -3.23
N SER A 43 10.98 8.24 -2.45
CA SER A 43 9.68 7.84 -3.00
C SER A 43 9.21 8.81 -4.09
N LYS A 44 8.80 8.28 -5.24
CA LYS A 44 8.27 9.11 -6.33
C LYS A 44 6.91 9.69 -5.95
N LEU A 45 6.66 10.92 -6.42
CA LEU A 45 5.32 11.48 -6.44
C LEU A 45 4.50 10.74 -7.50
N MET A 46 3.30 10.32 -7.10
CA MET A 46 2.33 9.68 -7.96
C MET A 46 0.99 10.37 -7.77
N SER A 47 0.29 10.62 -8.87
CA SER A 47 -1.11 11.05 -8.84
C SER A 47 -1.97 9.90 -8.35
N VAL A 48 -2.58 10.07 -7.19
CA VAL A 48 -3.42 9.06 -6.53
C VAL A 48 -4.76 9.68 -6.12
N PRO A 49 -5.80 8.86 -5.90
CA PRO A 49 -7.03 9.32 -5.27
C PRO A 49 -6.70 10.06 -3.98
N ARG A 50 -7.30 11.24 -3.80
CA ARG A 50 -7.00 12.13 -2.68
C ARG A 50 -7.12 11.36 -1.35
N PRO A 51 -6.17 11.53 -0.41
CA PRO A 51 -6.22 10.85 0.88
C PRO A 51 -7.44 11.27 1.69
N GLU A 52 -7.93 10.35 2.50
CA GLU A 52 -8.98 10.63 3.46
C GLU A 52 -8.50 11.53 4.60
N LYS A 53 -9.38 12.41 5.07
CA LYS A 53 -9.04 13.30 6.19
C LYS A 53 -9.10 12.52 7.51
N ARG A 54 -7.93 12.11 7.99
CA ARG A 54 -7.71 11.41 9.27
C ARG A 54 -7.60 12.40 10.43
N THR A 55 -8.72 12.94 10.91
CA THR A 55 -8.76 13.71 12.18
C THR A 55 -8.93 12.80 13.40
N SER A 56 -9.61 11.68 13.22
CA SER A 56 -9.80 10.61 14.21
C SER A 56 -10.33 9.36 13.49
N GLY A 57 -10.10 8.19 14.08
CA GLY A 57 -10.57 6.91 13.56
C GLY A 57 -9.70 6.29 12.47
N ILE A 58 -10.10 5.10 12.03
CA ILE A 58 -9.44 4.31 10.99
C ILE A 58 -10.13 4.63 9.67
N LYS A 59 -9.41 5.29 8.75
CA LYS A 59 -9.94 5.71 7.44
C LYS A 59 -8.95 5.34 6.33
N PRO A 60 -9.20 4.22 5.63
CA PRO A 60 -8.39 3.79 4.50
C PRO A 60 -8.36 4.84 3.38
N ASN A 61 -7.22 4.94 2.71
CA ASN A 61 -7.15 5.61 1.41
C ASN A 61 -7.55 4.61 0.30
N PHE A 62 -8.06 5.11 -0.82
CA PHE A 62 -8.54 4.27 -1.91
C PHE A 62 -7.41 3.85 -2.85
N LEU A 63 -7.17 2.54 -2.99
CA LEU A 63 -6.17 1.86 -3.83
C LEU A 63 -4.70 2.06 -3.46
N TRP A 64 -4.42 2.78 -2.37
CA TRP A 64 -3.07 2.97 -1.83
C TRP A 64 -3.18 3.27 -0.34
N ASP A 65 -2.16 2.96 0.46
CA ASP A 65 -2.04 3.42 1.84
C ASP A 65 -0.66 3.07 2.42
N LYS A 66 -0.42 3.42 3.68
CA LYS A 66 0.72 2.90 4.44
C LYS A 66 0.61 1.39 4.65
N THR A 67 1.74 0.73 4.87
CA THR A 67 1.78 -0.72 5.18
C THR A 67 0.88 -1.14 6.34
N ALA A 68 0.63 -0.27 7.32
CA ALA A 68 -0.29 -0.56 8.42
C ALA A 68 -1.71 -0.87 7.92
N TYR A 69 -2.17 -0.17 6.90
CA TYR A 69 -3.47 -0.36 6.28
C TYR A 69 -3.42 -1.38 5.15
N ALA A 70 -2.40 -1.32 4.29
CA ALA A 70 -2.38 -2.12 3.08
C ALA A 70 -1.85 -3.57 3.29
N LEU A 71 -1.03 -3.78 4.33
CA LEU A 71 -0.41 -5.08 4.66
C LEU A 71 -0.65 -5.54 6.11
N GLY A 72 -1.23 -4.68 6.96
CA GLY A 72 -1.44 -4.97 8.37
C GLY A 72 -0.17 -4.96 9.22
N VAL A 73 0.88 -4.27 8.79
CA VAL A 73 2.14 -4.17 9.53
C VAL A 73 2.69 -2.75 9.57
N GLU A 74 3.23 -2.34 10.71
CA GLU A 74 3.96 -1.08 10.89
C GLU A 74 5.34 -1.35 11.50
N ALA A 75 6.27 -0.40 11.35
CA ALA A 75 7.59 -0.54 11.94
C ALA A 75 7.50 -0.65 13.47
N ASN A 76 8.31 -1.54 14.06
CA ASN A 76 8.39 -1.65 15.51
C ASN A 76 9.05 -0.38 16.08
N LYS A 77 8.26 0.37 16.86
CA LYS A 77 8.68 1.63 17.48
C LYS A 77 9.71 1.43 18.59
N ASN A 78 9.83 0.22 19.14
CA ASN A 78 10.88 -0.11 20.10
C ASN A 78 12.19 -0.43 19.35
N LYS A 79 13.12 0.53 19.35
CA LYS A 79 14.42 0.42 18.66
C LYS A 79 15.28 -0.76 19.12
N ALA A 80 15.15 -1.20 20.37
CA ALA A 80 15.92 -2.32 20.88
C ALA A 80 15.41 -3.64 20.27
N GLU A 81 14.09 -3.81 20.21
CA GLU A 81 13.44 -5.01 19.67
C GLU A 81 13.37 -5.01 18.13
N ALA A 82 13.39 -3.84 17.50
CA ALA A 82 13.27 -3.70 16.04
C ALA A 82 14.35 -4.45 15.24
N LYS A 83 15.49 -4.79 15.87
CA LYS A 83 16.53 -5.61 15.22
C LYS A 83 16.13 -7.07 15.03
N GLU A 84 15.36 -7.62 15.96
CA GLU A 84 14.92 -9.01 15.95
C GLU A 84 13.48 -9.14 15.43
N LYS A 85 12.64 -8.16 15.79
CA LYS A 85 11.24 -8.06 15.41
C LYS A 85 10.99 -6.68 14.76
N PRO A 86 11.27 -6.54 13.45
CA PRO A 86 11.26 -5.25 12.76
C PRO A 86 9.88 -4.62 12.61
N PHE A 87 8.80 -5.40 12.75
CA PHE A 87 7.42 -4.92 12.59
C PHE A 87 6.47 -5.40 13.69
N THR A 88 5.36 -4.70 13.83
CA THR A 88 4.23 -5.07 14.69
C THR A 88 2.95 -5.17 13.86
N SER A 89 2.03 -6.06 14.27
CA SER A 89 0.72 -6.21 13.63
C SER A 89 -0.12 -4.93 13.77
N SER A 90 -0.88 -4.63 12.72
CA SER A 90 -1.84 -3.53 12.60
C SER A 90 -3.16 -4.03 12.01
N GLU A 91 -3.64 -5.19 12.48
CA GLU A 91 -4.85 -5.86 11.97
C GLU A 91 -6.05 -4.94 11.83
N LYS A 92 -6.35 -4.09 12.82
CA LYS A 92 -7.54 -3.21 12.77
C LYS A 92 -7.51 -2.23 11.58
N THR A 93 -6.34 -1.71 11.20
CA THR A 93 -6.22 -0.82 10.05
C THR A 93 -6.29 -1.60 8.74
N PHE A 94 -5.73 -2.81 8.72
CA PHE A 94 -5.84 -3.72 7.57
C PHE A 94 -7.26 -4.21 7.33
N ASP A 95 -7.97 -4.62 8.36
CA ASP A 95 -9.37 -5.05 8.27
C ASP A 95 -10.25 -3.92 7.73
N ALA A 96 -10.05 -2.69 8.19
CA ALA A 96 -10.78 -1.55 7.65
C ALA A 96 -10.44 -1.31 6.17
N PHE A 97 -9.17 -1.40 5.78
CA PHE A 97 -8.74 -1.28 4.38
C PHE A 97 -9.36 -2.38 3.51
N LYS A 98 -9.32 -3.63 3.99
CA LYS A 98 -9.92 -4.80 3.36
C LYS A 98 -11.42 -4.62 3.15
N GLN A 99 -12.19 -4.34 4.21
CA GLN A 99 -13.65 -4.18 4.10
C GLN A 99 -14.02 -3.03 3.17
N TYR A 100 -13.35 -1.88 3.31
CA TYR A 100 -13.59 -0.72 2.44
C TYR A 100 -13.43 -1.05 0.95
N HIS A 101 -12.38 -1.78 0.57
CA HIS A 101 -12.16 -2.16 -0.82
C HIS A 101 -13.09 -3.29 -1.27
N LEU A 102 -13.41 -4.27 -0.43
CA LEU A 102 -14.35 -5.33 -0.79
C LEU A 102 -15.75 -4.77 -1.03
N ASP A 103 -16.24 -3.89 -0.15
CA ASP A 103 -17.56 -3.27 -0.29
C ASP A 103 -17.70 -2.51 -1.62
N LEU A 104 -16.63 -1.83 -2.05
CA LEU A 104 -16.62 -1.02 -3.27
C LEU A 104 -16.35 -1.84 -4.54
N LEU A 105 -15.49 -2.85 -4.47
CA LEU A 105 -14.81 -3.40 -5.66
C LEU A 105 -15.05 -4.90 -5.89
N GLN A 106 -15.61 -5.63 -4.93
CA GLN A 106 -15.74 -7.10 -5.04
C GLN A 106 -16.55 -7.57 -6.25
N ASN A 107 -17.45 -6.73 -6.77
CA ASN A 107 -18.29 -7.00 -7.93
C ASN A 107 -17.81 -6.30 -9.21
N SER A 108 -16.58 -5.76 -9.21
CA SER A 108 -15.99 -5.12 -10.39
C SER A 108 -15.64 -6.17 -11.45
N ASP A 109 -15.79 -5.81 -12.73
CA ASP A 109 -15.32 -6.61 -13.87
C ASP A 109 -13.84 -6.35 -14.23
N ASP A 110 -13.21 -5.35 -13.61
CA ASP A 110 -11.79 -5.04 -13.83
C ASP A 110 -10.88 -6.06 -13.14
N GLU A 111 -10.00 -6.71 -13.91
CA GLU A 111 -9.12 -7.77 -13.42
C GLU A 111 -8.14 -7.29 -12.33
N GLY A 112 -7.67 -6.05 -12.40
CA GLY A 112 -6.75 -5.49 -11.41
C GLY A 112 -7.45 -5.25 -10.07
N LEU A 113 -8.69 -4.75 -10.11
CA LEU A 113 -9.52 -4.58 -8.92
C LEU A 113 -9.91 -5.93 -8.30
N GLN A 114 -10.25 -6.93 -9.12
CA GLN A 114 -10.50 -8.30 -8.63
C GLN A 114 -9.26 -8.92 -7.98
N ALA A 115 -8.07 -8.74 -8.57
CA ALA A 115 -6.81 -9.20 -8.01
C ALA A 115 -6.54 -8.55 -6.63
N LEU A 116 -6.79 -7.24 -6.50
CA LEU A 116 -6.69 -6.56 -5.21
C LEU A 116 -7.66 -7.13 -4.18
N CYS A 117 -8.93 -7.35 -4.53
CA CYS A 117 -9.90 -7.95 -3.62
C CYS A 117 -9.47 -9.35 -3.14
N ARG A 118 -8.98 -10.20 -4.06
CA ARG A 118 -8.46 -11.53 -3.71
C ARG A 118 -7.23 -11.44 -2.82
N PHE A 119 -6.31 -10.50 -3.10
CA PHE A 119 -5.16 -10.24 -2.24
C PHE A 119 -5.60 -9.90 -0.82
N LEU A 120 -6.50 -8.93 -0.66
CA LEU A 120 -6.98 -8.50 0.66
C LEU A 120 -7.75 -9.61 1.40
N GLN A 121 -8.44 -10.49 0.67
CA GLN A 121 -9.10 -11.65 1.26
C GLN A 121 -8.10 -12.67 1.84
N ASN A 122 -7.00 -12.91 1.14
CA ASN A 122 -6.07 -14.01 1.43
C ASN A 122 -4.81 -13.58 2.20
N TRP A 123 -4.45 -12.31 2.18
CA TRP A 123 -3.26 -11.81 2.86
C TRP A 123 -3.46 -11.82 4.38
N LEU A 124 -2.43 -12.31 5.09
CA LEU A 124 -2.31 -12.23 6.53
C LEU A 124 -1.06 -11.39 6.86
N PRO A 125 -1.08 -10.55 7.90
CA PRO A 125 0.09 -9.73 8.27
C PRO A 125 1.38 -10.54 8.47
N GLU A 126 1.29 -11.78 8.92
CA GLU A 126 2.40 -12.70 9.11
C GLU A 126 3.12 -13.06 7.80
N ASN A 127 2.41 -13.00 6.66
CA ASN A 127 3.00 -13.22 5.34
C ASN A 127 4.08 -12.20 5.03
N PHE A 128 4.07 -11.02 5.68
CA PHE A 128 5.14 -10.03 5.51
C PHE A 128 6.53 -10.64 5.78
N ALA A 129 6.65 -11.43 6.85
CA ALA A 129 7.89 -12.14 7.18
C ALA A 129 8.12 -13.35 6.27
N ALA A 130 7.07 -14.12 5.98
CA ALA A 130 7.17 -15.34 5.17
C ALA A 130 7.63 -15.07 3.73
N GLU A 131 7.17 -13.96 3.15
CA GLU A 131 7.53 -13.49 1.80
C GLU A 131 8.89 -12.76 1.76
N ASN A 132 9.60 -12.66 2.90
CA ASN A 132 10.88 -11.97 3.04
C ASN A 132 10.86 -10.53 2.49
N LEU A 133 9.79 -9.79 2.76
CA LEU A 133 9.69 -8.40 2.30
C LEU A 133 10.74 -7.51 2.97
N PRO A 134 11.33 -6.55 2.23
CA PRO A 134 12.36 -5.67 2.76
C PRO A 134 11.80 -4.79 3.88
N ALA A 135 12.52 -4.64 4.99
CA ALA A 135 12.07 -3.80 6.11
C ALA A 135 11.88 -2.33 5.71
N GLU A 136 12.54 -1.86 4.66
CA GLU A 136 12.44 -0.52 4.08
C GLU A 136 11.05 -0.19 3.51
N ILE A 137 10.17 -1.19 3.33
CA ILE A 137 8.78 -0.94 2.96
C ILE A 137 7.93 -0.46 4.14
N LEU A 138 8.33 -0.76 5.39
CA LEU A 138 7.55 -0.46 6.58
C LEU A 138 7.30 1.04 6.68
N ASP A 139 6.05 1.39 7.01
CA ASP A 139 5.53 2.76 7.13
C ASP A 139 5.50 3.57 5.83
N ALA A 140 5.98 3.01 4.70
CA ALA A 140 5.88 3.63 3.40
C ALA A 140 4.46 3.53 2.85
N ASN A 141 4.03 4.52 2.06
CA ASN A 141 2.84 4.37 1.25
C ASN A 141 3.12 3.42 0.09
N ILE A 142 2.21 2.51 -0.15
CA ILE A 142 2.28 1.51 -1.22
C ILE A 142 1.03 1.60 -2.10
N ALA A 143 1.19 1.21 -3.36
CA ALA A 143 0.09 1.01 -4.29
C ALA A 143 0.21 -0.38 -4.95
N PHE A 144 -0.82 -0.75 -5.73
CA PHE A 144 -0.93 -2.08 -6.33
C PHE A 144 -0.88 -1.99 -7.85
N SER A 145 -0.41 -3.05 -8.48
CA SER A 145 -0.47 -3.22 -9.93
C SER A 145 -0.73 -4.69 -10.27
N LEU A 146 -1.43 -4.93 -11.36
CA LEU A 146 -1.58 -6.27 -11.93
C LEU A 146 -0.36 -6.58 -12.80
N GLY A 147 0.36 -7.64 -12.45
CA GLY A 147 1.47 -8.15 -13.24
C GLY A 147 0.96 -8.98 -14.41
N ILE A 148 1.04 -8.43 -15.62
CA ILE A 148 0.75 -9.18 -16.85
C ILE A 148 1.86 -10.23 -17.03
N MET A 149 1.47 -11.47 -17.37
CA MET A 149 2.39 -12.57 -17.63
C MET A 149 3.22 -12.34 -18.88
#